data_AF-A0A5J6MS45-F1
#
_entry.id   AF-A0A5J6MS45-F1
#
_cell.length_a   1.000
_cell.length_b   1.000
_cell.length_c   1.000
_cell.angle_alpha   90.00
_cell.angle_beta   90.00
_cell.angle_gamma   90.00
#
_symmetry.space_group_name_H-M   'P 1'
#
loop_
_entity.id
_entity.type
_entity.pdbx_description
1 polymer ?
#
loop_
_entity_poly.entity_id
_entity_poly.type
_entity_poly.pdbx_seq_one_letter_code
_entity_poly.pdbx_strand_id
1 'polypeptide(L)'
;MAFLLPLGAIALAATVSGPADAASTINVSLWDKGARADMATDLGMNMGGHDMSKATMGVRAVPAAVKAGDVTFEVTNNSSETIHEMIVVPVRDPKDPLPYIDAENRVDEDAAGHLGEVSELDPGKTGALRLHLAPGKYLLFCNVPGHFANGMWTEVTVQ
;
A
#
# COMPACT_ATOMS: atom_id res chain seq x y z
N MET A 1 75.29 11.84 -6.15
CA MET A 1 74.25 11.43 -7.11
C MET A 1 72.91 11.45 -6.38
N ALA A 2 72.01 12.31 -6.83
CA ALA A 2 70.68 12.53 -6.26
C ALA A 2 69.67 11.56 -6.87
N PHE A 3 68.73 11.04 -6.08
CA PHE A 3 67.39 10.58 -6.49
C PHE A 3 66.51 10.55 -5.20
N LEU A 4 65.74 11.61 -4.92
CA LEU A 4 64.32 11.81 -5.26
C LEU A 4 63.38 10.76 -4.63
N LEU A 5 62.76 11.15 -3.51
CA LEU A 5 61.58 10.53 -2.91
C LEU A 5 60.33 10.87 -3.74
N PRO A 6 59.40 9.93 -4.01
CA PRO A 6 58.10 10.30 -4.54
C PRO A 6 57.14 10.67 -3.40
N LEU A 7 56.64 11.90 -3.45
CA LEU A 7 55.43 12.35 -2.75
C LEU A 7 54.22 11.61 -3.36
N GLY A 8 53.69 10.63 -2.63
CA GLY A 8 52.39 10.02 -2.95
C GLY A 8 51.27 10.91 -2.44
N ALA A 9 50.59 11.61 -3.34
CA ALA A 9 49.37 12.34 -3.01
C ALA A 9 48.22 11.34 -2.78
N ILE A 10 47.75 11.24 -1.54
CA ILE A 10 46.51 10.53 -1.20
C ILE A 10 45.36 11.49 -1.56
N ALA A 11 44.71 11.24 -2.69
CA ALA A 11 43.46 11.91 -3.03
C ALA A 11 42.33 11.30 -2.18
N LEU A 12 41.83 12.08 -1.23
CA LEU A 12 40.65 11.76 -0.42
C LEU A 12 39.41 11.87 -1.32
N ALA A 13 38.85 10.73 -1.75
CA ALA A 13 37.58 10.71 -2.45
C ALA A 13 36.45 11.07 -1.46
N ALA A 14 36.04 12.33 -1.47
CA ALA A 14 34.85 12.77 -0.77
C ALA A 14 33.62 12.20 -1.49
N THR A 15 32.97 11.19 -0.89
CA THR A 15 31.64 10.75 -1.30
C THR A 15 30.66 11.87 -0.97
N VAL A 16 30.16 12.55 -1.99
CA VAL A 16 29.04 13.49 -1.86
C VAL A 16 27.77 12.69 -1.60
N SER A 17 27.44 12.47 -0.33
CA SER A 17 26.13 12.00 0.06
C SER A 17 25.13 13.13 -0.21
N GLY A 18 24.39 13.04 -1.32
CA GLY A 18 23.21 13.88 -1.52
C GLY A 18 22.20 13.67 -0.38
N PRO A 19 21.28 14.62 -0.14
CA PRO A 19 20.22 14.40 0.83
C PRO A 19 19.42 13.17 0.38
N ALA A 20 19.44 12.11 1.18
CA ALA A 20 18.44 11.06 1.04
C ALA A 20 17.09 11.69 1.38
N ASP A 21 16.21 11.84 0.39
CA ASP A 21 14.82 12.19 0.64
C ASP A 21 14.30 11.25 1.73
N ALA A 22 13.87 11.82 2.86
CA ALA A 22 13.43 11.02 3.99
C ALA A 22 12.21 10.20 3.55
N ALA A 23 12.38 8.87 3.53
CA ALA A 23 11.31 7.97 3.15
C ALA A 23 10.11 8.19 4.08
N SER A 24 8.92 8.32 3.48
CA SER A 24 7.68 8.40 4.25
C SER A 24 7.23 7.00 4.64
N THR A 25 6.75 6.81 5.87
CA THR A 25 6.17 5.54 6.32
C THR A 25 4.67 5.70 6.56
N ILE A 26 3.89 4.77 6.03
CA ILE A 26 2.46 4.60 6.29
C ILE A 26 2.27 3.28 7.04
N ASN A 27 1.74 3.35 8.26
CA ASN A 27 1.34 2.17 9.01
C ASN A 27 -0.05 1.75 8.55
N VAL A 28 -0.17 0.51 8.07
CA VAL A 28 -1.39 -0.08 7.54
C VAL A 28 -1.86 -1.20 8.47
N SER A 29 -3.10 -1.09 8.92
CA SER A 29 -3.79 -2.12 9.71
C SER A 29 -4.90 -2.72 8.87
N LEU A 30 -4.82 -4.02 8.60
CA LEU A 30 -5.89 -4.84 8.04
C LEU A 30 -6.70 -5.38 9.22
N TRP A 31 -8.02 -5.21 9.21
CA TRP A 31 -8.87 -5.58 10.35
C TRP A 31 -10.21 -6.13 9.90
N ASP A 32 -10.82 -6.96 10.75
CA ASP A 32 -12.19 -7.43 10.61
C ASP A 32 -12.90 -7.60 11.98
N LYS A 33 -14.22 -7.85 11.94
CA LYS A 33 -15.09 -8.13 13.10
C LYS A 33 -15.23 -9.64 13.39
N GLY A 34 -14.35 -10.47 12.82
CA GLY A 34 -14.35 -11.93 12.89
C GLY A 34 -15.04 -12.61 11.71
N ALA A 35 -14.69 -13.88 11.47
CA ALA A 35 -15.14 -14.66 10.31
C ALA A 35 -16.66 -14.94 10.25
N ARG A 36 -17.40 -14.61 11.32
CA ARG A 36 -18.86 -14.80 11.43
C ARG A 36 -19.66 -13.53 11.18
N ALA A 37 -19.00 -12.40 10.95
CA ALA A 37 -19.69 -11.16 10.63
C ALA A 37 -20.31 -11.24 9.24
N ASP A 38 -21.55 -10.78 9.08
CA ASP A 38 -22.22 -10.78 7.78
C ASP A 38 -21.43 -9.91 6.80
N MET A 39 -21.16 -10.48 5.63
CA MET A 39 -20.49 -9.80 4.53
C MET A 39 -21.50 -8.98 3.74
N ALA A 40 -21.38 -7.65 3.80
CA ALA A 40 -22.19 -6.74 2.98
C ALA A 40 -21.59 -6.63 1.57
N THR A 41 -22.38 -6.88 0.54
CA THR A 41 -21.96 -6.64 -0.84
C THR A 41 -22.02 -5.16 -1.19
N ASP A 42 -21.38 -4.78 -2.31
CA ASP A 42 -21.50 -3.46 -2.95
C ASP A 42 -20.81 -2.29 -2.20
N LEU A 43 -20.04 -2.57 -1.14
CA LEU A 43 -19.24 -1.58 -0.40
C LEU A 43 -17.86 -1.29 -1.02
N GLY A 44 -17.54 -1.91 -2.16
CA GLY A 44 -16.35 -1.55 -2.94
C GLY A 44 -16.39 -0.08 -3.37
N MET A 45 -15.22 0.54 -3.56
CA MET A 45 -15.14 1.93 -4.00
C MET A 45 -15.99 2.10 -5.27
N ASN A 46 -17.02 2.93 -5.16
CA ASN A 46 -17.94 3.26 -6.24
C ASN A 46 -18.77 2.08 -6.80
N MET A 47 -19.01 1.03 -5.99
CA MET A 47 -19.84 -0.13 -6.35
C MET A 47 -21.33 0.01 -5.94
N GLY A 48 -21.77 1.20 -5.50
CA GLY A 48 -23.19 1.50 -5.20
C GLY A 48 -23.59 1.42 -3.71
N GLY A 49 -22.77 0.81 -2.86
CA GLY A 49 -22.92 0.79 -1.40
C GLY A 49 -22.14 1.93 -0.74
N HIS A 50 -22.83 3.00 -0.37
CA HIS A 50 -22.20 4.19 0.23
C HIS A 50 -22.15 4.16 1.77
N ASP A 51 -22.79 3.18 2.40
CA ASP A 51 -22.87 3.10 3.86
C ASP A 51 -21.73 2.24 4.44
N MET A 52 -20.53 2.82 4.48
CA MET A 52 -19.34 2.18 5.06
C MET A 52 -19.47 1.85 6.55
N SER A 53 -20.52 2.33 7.24
CA SER A 53 -20.79 1.92 8.63
C SER A 53 -21.14 0.42 8.74
N LYS A 54 -21.58 -0.19 7.62
CA LYS A 54 -21.89 -1.61 7.52
C LYS A 54 -20.67 -2.49 7.27
N ALA A 55 -19.51 -1.90 6.96
CA ALA A 55 -18.30 -2.67 6.73
C ALA A 55 -17.93 -3.48 7.98
N THR A 56 -17.64 -4.77 7.77
CA THR A 56 -17.21 -5.71 8.80
C THR A 56 -15.71 -5.99 8.73
N MET A 57 -15.04 -5.45 7.72
CA MET A 57 -13.61 -5.50 7.48
C MET A 57 -13.13 -4.19 6.87
N GLY A 58 -11.84 -3.91 6.93
CA GLY A 58 -11.31 -2.65 6.44
C GLY A 58 -9.79 -2.57 6.38
N VAL A 59 -9.33 -1.54 5.68
CA VAL A 59 -7.93 -1.11 5.67
C VAL A 59 -7.86 0.23 6.39
N ARG A 60 -6.92 0.38 7.33
CA ARG A 60 -6.65 1.67 7.99
C ARG A 60 -5.21 2.06 7.75
N ALA A 61 -4.98 3.22 7.12
CA ALA A 61 -3.66 3.78 6.83
C ALA A 61 -3.39 5.02 7.69
N VAL A 62 -2.22 5.07 8.35
CA VAL A 62 -1.80 6.23 9.16
C VAL A 62 -0.31 6.53 8.97
N PRO A 63 0.06 7.76 8.57
CA PRO A 63 -0.84 8.85 8.16
C PRO A 63 -1.53 8.54 6.82
N ALA A 64 -2.69 9.15 6.58
CA ALA A 64 -3.40 9.03 5.29
C ALA A 64 -2.82 9.95 4.20
N ALA A 65 -1.88 10.83 4.56
CA ALA A 65 -1.18 11.70 3.62
C ALA A 65 0.32 11.75 3.94
N VAL A 66 1.15 11.61 2.92
CA VAL A 66 2.62 11.59 3.02
C VAL A 66 3.27 12.38 1.89
N LYS A 67 4.59 12.62 2.00
CA LYS A 67 5.33 13.27 0.92
C LYS A 67 5.56 12.33 -0.26
N ALA A 68 5.60 12.90 -1.46
CA ALA A 68 6.05 12.21 -2.67
C ALA A 68 7.50 11.73 -2.57
N GLY A 69 7.82 10.70 -3.34
CA GLY A 69 9.10 9.99 -3.32
C GLY A 69 8.95 8.58 -2.75
N ASP A 70 9.93 8.13 -1.99
CA ASP A 70 9.92 6.79 -1.41
C ASP A 70 8.91 6.70 -0.26
N VAL A 71 7.89 5.86 -0.44
CA VAL A 71 6.86 5.56 0.55
C VAL A 71 6.95 4.09 0.93
N THR A 72 7.05 3.80 2.23
CA THR A 72 7.01 2.44 2.78
C THR A 72 5.67 2.22 3.48
N PHE A 73 4.94 1.21 3.06
CA PHE A 73 3.75 0.71 3.73
C PHE A 73 4.16 -0.41 4.68
N GLU A 74 4.01 -0.20 5.98
CA GLU A 74 4.22 -1.22 7.00
C GLU A 74 2.87 -1.83 7.37
N VAL A 75 2.65 -3.08 6.99
CA VAL A 75 1.33 -3.72 7.00
C VAL A 75 1.26 -4.72 8.14
N THR A 76 0.21 -4.66 8.94
CA THR A 76 -0.13 -5.66 9.95
C THR A 76 -1.53 -6.20 9.68
N ASN A 77 -1.66 -7.52 9.66
CA ASN A 77 -2.97 -8.16 9.77
C ASN A 77 -3.36 -8.27 11.25
N ASN A 78 -4.28 -7.42 11.69
CA ASN A 78 -4.79 -7.38 13.07
C ASN A 78 -6.03 -8.26 13.29
N SER A 79 -6.42 -9.05 12.30
CA SER A 79 -7.49 -10.04 12.42
C SER A 79 -7.05 -11.25 13.23
N SER A 80 -8.01 -11.99 13.79
CA SER A 80 -7.75 -13.19 14.59
C SER A 80 -7.80 -14.49 13.79
N GLU A 81 -8.53 -14.51 12.67
CA GLU A 81 -8.82 -15.74 11.91
C GLU A 81 -8.66 -15.56 10.39
N THR A 82 -8.87 -14.35 9.88
CA THR A 82 -8.94 -14.09 8.44
C THR A 82 -7.58 -13.71 7.86
N ILE A 83 -7.26 -14.26 6.69
CA ILE A 83 -6.13 -13.82 5.87
C ILE A 83 -6.50 -12.53 5.15
N HIS A 84 -5.54 -11.61 5.09
CA HIS A 84 -5.70 -10.33 4.40
C HIS A 84 -4.44 -9.97 3.63
N GLU A 85 -4.60 -9.22 2.56
CA GLU A 85 -3.51 -8.64 1.79
C GLU A 85 -3.69 -7.13 1.65
N MET A 86 -2.66 -6.47 1.15
CA MET A 86 -2.72 -5.08 0.76
C MET A 86 -2.14 -4.91 -0.64
N ILE A 87 -2.94 -4.47 -1.59
CA ILE A 87 -2.53 -4.07 -2.94
C ILE A 87 -2.64 -2.56 -3.05
N VAL A 88 -1.72 -1.94 -3.81
CA VAL A 88 -1.72 -0.50 -4.08
C VAL A 88 -1.98 -0.24 -5.56
N VAL A 89 -3.01 0.55 -5.87
CA VAL A 89 -3.31 1.04 -7.24
C VAL A 89 -3.44 2.56 -7.25
N PRO A 90 -3.09 3.26 -8.36
CA PRO A 90 -3.37 4.68 -8.51
C PRO A 90 -4.86 4.94 -8.71
N VAL A 91 -5.40 5.97 -8.06
CA VAL A 91 -6.77 6.44 -8.29
C VAL A 91 -6.75 7.54 -9.35
N ARG A 92 -7.27 7.25 -10.55
CA ARG A 92 -7.32 8.21 -11.67
C ARG A 92 -8.49 9.17 -11.53
N ASP A 93 -9.70 8.63 -11.39
CA ASP A 93 -10.92 9.36 -11.02
C ASP A 93 -11.58 8.63 -9.85
N PRO A 94 -11.81 9.29 -8.69
CA PRO A 94 -12.48 8.65 -7.55
C PRO A 94 -13.95 8.25 -7.83
N LYS A 95 -14.51 8.68 -8.96
CA LYS A 95 -15.86 8.31 -9.42
C LYS A 95 -15.84 7.14 -10.40
N ASP A 96 -14.67 6.63 -10.78
CA ASP A 96 -14.58 5.45 -11.62
C ASP A 96 -14.44 4.22 -10.72
N PRO A 97 -15.29 3.19 -10.90
CA PRO A 97 -15.08 1.93 -10.21
C PRO A 97 -13.79 1.28 -10.72
N LEU A 98 -13.11 0.52 -9.87
CA LEU A 98 -12.02 -0.33 -10.34
C LEU A 98 -12.57 -1.41 -11.29
N PRO A 99 -11.78 -1.86 -12.28
CA PRO A 99 -12.16 -2.99 -13.11
C PRO A 99 -12.36 -4.22 -12.22
N TYR A 100 -13.52 -4.86 -12.34
CA TYR A 100 -13.93 -5.94 -11.44
C TYR A 100 -14.40 -7.15 -12.24
N ILE A 101 -13.99 -8.33 -11.80
CA ILE A 101 -14.29 -9.63 -12.38
C ILE A 101 -15.33 -10.30 -11.47
N ASP A 102 -16.61 -10.13 -11.79
CA ASP A 102 -17.73 -10.65 -10.98
C ASP A 102 -17.66 -12.16 -10.75
N ALA A 103 -17.18 -12.91 -11.74
CA ALA A 103 -17.03 -14.37 -11.64
C ALA A 103 -15.99 -14.81 -10.60
N GLU A 104 -15.04 -13.93 -10.26
CA GLU A 104 -13.96 -14.19 -9.30
C GLU A 104 -14.18 -13.45 -7.97
N ASN A 105 -15.14 -12.53 -7.91
CA ASN A 105 -15.32 -11.57 -6.82
C ASN A 105 -14.03 -10.81 -6.49
N ARG A 106 -13.35 -10.35 -7.55
CA ARG A 106 -12.04 -9.71 -7.45
C ARG A 106 -11.94 -8.51 -8.37
N VAL A 107 -11.15 -7.53 -7.97
CA VAL A 107 -10.62 -6.49 -8.85
C VAL A 107 -9.65 -7.15 -9.84
N ASP A 108 -9.72 -6.75 -11.11
CA ASP A 108 -8.69 -7.04 -12.10
C ASP A 108 -7.47 -6.13 -11.83
N GLU A 109 -6.50 -6.64 -11.08
CA GLU A 109 -5.34 -5.87 -10.61
C GLU A 109 -4.46 -5.35 -11.75
N ASP A 110 -4.33 -6.15 -12.82
CA ASP A 110 -3.57 -5.79 -14.02
C ASP A 110 -4.25 -4.62 -14.74
N ALA A 111 -5.56 -4.72 -14.96
CA ALA A 111 -6.33 -3.63 -15.58
C ALA A 111 -6.40 -2.38 -14.68
N ALA A 112 -6.37 -2.55 -13.36
CA ALA A 112 -6.33 -1.47 -12.38
C ALA A 112 -4.94 -0.78 -12.32
N GLY A 113 -3.90 -1.41 -12.86
CA GLY A 113 -2.53 -0.89 -12.85
C GLY A 113 -1.90 -0.95 -11.46
N HIS A 114 -1.98 -2.11 -10.81
CA HIS A 114 -1.35 -2.34 -9.51
C HIS A 114 0.16 -1.98 -9.53
N LEU A 115 0.63 -1.42 -8.41
CA LEU A 115 2.01 -0.96 -8.24
C LEU A 115 2.82 -1.92 -7.36
N GLY A 116 2.14 -2.79 -6.63
CA GLY A 116 2.73 -3.77 -5.73
C GLY A 116 1.76 -4.18 -4.64
N GLU A 117 2.18 -5.17 -3.87
CA GLU A 117 1.36 -5.76 -2.81
C GLU A 117 2.18 -6.26 -1.61
N VAL A 118 1.47 -6.51 -0.51
CA VAL A 118 1.88 -7.40 0.57
C VAL A 118 0.87 -8.55 0.60
N SER A 119 1.28 -9.68 0.02
CA SER A 119 0.40 -10.81 -0.27
C SER A 119 0.03 -11.60 1.00
N GLU A 120 -1.24 -11.99 1.10
CA GLU A 120 -1.78 -13.04 1.97
C GLU A 120 -1.13 -13.19 3.37
N LEU A 121 -1.25 -12.16 4.21
CA LEU A 121 -0.79 -12.21 5.59
C LEU A 121 -1.75 -13.04 6.45
N ASP A 122 -1.22 -14.08 7.10
CA ASP A 122 -1.91 -14.79 8.18
C ASP A 122 -2.26 -13.83 9.35
N PRO A 123 -3.27 -14.18 10.18
CA PRO A 123 -3.58 -13.46 11.42
C PRO A 123 -2.35 -13.13 12.27
N GLY A 124 -2.21 -11.85 12.64
CA GLY A 124 -1.10 -11.35 13.46
C GLY A 124 0.25 -11.23 12.74
N LYS A 125 0.32 -11.50 11.42
CA LYS A 125 1.55 -11.32 10.63
C LYS A 125 1.69 -9.91 10.10
N THR A 126 2.93 -9.59 9.76
CA THR A 126 3.31 -8.30 9.20
C THR A 126 4.07 -8.49 7.89
N GLY A 127 4.05 -7.44 7.07
CA GLY A 127 4.83 -7.33 5.85
C GLY A 127 5.10 -5.87 5.53
N ALA A 128 5.89 -5.61 4.49
CA ALA A 128 6.17 -4.25 4.06
C ALA A 128 6.30 -4.16 2.55
N LEU A 129 5.85 -3.04 2.00
CA LEU A 129 5.99 -2.70 0.59
C LEU A 129 6.59 -1.30 0.48
N ARG A 130 7.69 -1.16 -0.28
CA ARG A 130 8.30 0.14 -0.59
C ARG A 130 8.05 0.48 -2.05
N LEU A 131 7.45 1.63 -2.29
CA LEU A 131 7.19 2.16 -3.63
C LEU A 131 7.76 3.57 -3.77
N HIS A 132 8.15 3.93 -4.98
CA HIS A 132 8.44 5.32 -5.33
C HIS A 132 7.17 5.94 -5.94
N LEU A 133 6.51 6.83 -5.20
CA LEU A 133 5.19 7.36 -5.54
C LEU A 133 5.27 8.85 -5.92
N ALA A 134 4.68 9.18 -7.08
CA ALA A 134 4.45 10.57 -7.47
C ALA A 134 3.27 11.17 -6.68
N PRO A 135 3.14 12.51 -6.63
CA PRO A 135 1.97 13.15 -6.05
C PRO A 135 0.67 12.63 -6.69
N GLY A 136 -0.32 12.28 -5.86
CA GLY A 136 -1.57 11.67 -6.32
C GLY A 136 -2.33 10.95 -5.23
N LYS A 137 -3.48 10.36 -5.61
CA LYS A 137 -4.27 9.48 -4.76
C LYS A 137 -4.00 8.03 -5.11
N TYR A 138 -3.94 7.20 -4.08
CA TYR A 138 -3.73 5.76 -4.22
C TYR A 138 -4.76 5.02 -3.37
N LEU A 139 -5.24 3.91 -3.89
CA LEU A 139 -6.12 3.01 -3.17
C LEU A 139 -5.29 1.87 -2.60
N LEU A 140 -5.51 1.58 -1.32
CA LEU A 140 -5.04 0.37 -0.66
C LEU A 140 -6.26 -0.52 -0.48
N PHE A 141 -6.18 -1.78 -0.87
CA PHE A 141 -7.30 -2.71 -0.74
C PHE A 141 -6.83 -4.14 -0.58
N CYS A 142 -7.74 -5.00 -0.13
CA CYS A 142 -7.57 -6.44 -0.08
C CYS A 142 -8.40 -7.07 -1.21
N ASN A 143 -7.79 -7.92 -2.02
CA ASN A 143 -8.42 -8.58 -3.17
C ASN A 143 -8.62 -10.08 -2.96
N VAL A 144 -8.54 -10.57 -1.71
CA VAL A 144 -9.11 -11.87 -1.36
C VAL A 144 -10.60 -11.85 -1.76
N PRO A 145 -11.15 -12.93 -2.36
CA PRO A 145 -12.46 -12.88 -3.01
C PRO A 145 -13.55 -12.27 -2.11
N GLY A 146 -14.18 -11.21 -2.61
CA GLY A 146 -15.24 -10.46 -1.94
C GLY A 146 -14.76 -9.36 -0.98
N HIS A 147 -13.52 -9.37 -0.49
CA HIS A 147 -13.07 -8.44 0.56
C HIS A 147 -13.15 -6.97 0.11
N PHE A 148 -12.70 -6.67 -1.11
CA PHE A 148 -12.83 -5.33 -1.70
C PHE A 148 -14.30 -4.88 -1.75
N ALA A 149 -15.18 -5.72 -2.30
CA ALA A 149 -16.61 -5.44 -2.40
C ALA A 149 -17.31 -5.35 -1.02
N ASN A 150 -16.69 -5.86 0.04
CA ASN A 150 -17.14 -5.76 1.43
C ASN A 150 -16.60 -4.52 2.17
N GLY A 151 -15.93 -3.61 1.46
CA GLY A 151 -15.44 -2.36 2.01
C GLY A 151 -14.00 -2.42 2.51
N MET A 152 -13.24 -3.47 2.17
CA MET A 152 -11.83 -3.61 2.57
C MET A 152 -10.89 -2.79 1.71
N TRP A 153 -11.02 -1.46 1.80
CA TRP A 153 -10.19 -0.50 1.09
C TRP A 153 -10.04 0.82 1.85
N THR A 154 -9.02 1.60 1.51
CA THR A 154 -8.85 2.99 1.98
C THR A 154 -8.03 3.79 0.97
N GLU A 155 -8.17 5.12 0.98
CA GLU A 155 -7.35 6.00 0.16
C GLU A 155 -6.18 6.57 0.97
N VAL A 156 -5.03 6.75 0.31
CA VAL A 156 -3.94 7.60 0.78
C VAL A 156 -3.62 8.68 -0.26
N THR A 157 -3.10 9.80 0.23
CA THR A 157 -2.64 10.92 -0.61
C THR A 157 -1.13 11.05 -0.51
N VAL A 158 -0.49 11.21 -1.65
CA VAL A 158 0.94 11.51 -1.77
C VAL A 158 1.05 12.93 -2.31
N GLN A 159 1.85 13.80 -1.68
CA GLN A 159 1.90 15.24 -1.98
C GLN A 159 3.29 15.86 -1.89
#